data_AF-A0A7C4GNG1-F1
#
_entry.id   AF-A0A7C4GNG1-F1
#
_cell.length_a   1.000
_cell.length_b   1.000
_cell.length_c   1.000
_cell.angle_alpha   90.00
_cell.angle_beta   90.00
_cell.angle_gamma   90.00
#
_symmetry.space_group_name_H-M   'P 1'
#
loop_
_entity.id
_entity.type
_entity.pdbx_description
1 polymer ?
#
loop_
_entity_poly.entity_id
_entity_poly.type
_entity_poly.pdbx_seq_one_letter_code
_entity_poly.pdbx_strand_id
1 'polypeptide(L)' 'RAIVDLTGAGDTFIGAFLAEYIKGKEPLWCACVGAAAASFLIERVGPRGFRGRRDVYRRAVDVYEKALILG' A
#
# COMPACT_ATOMS: atom_id res chain seq x y z
N ARG A 1 -8.24 11.71 7.26
CA ARG A 1 -8.76 10.33 7.01
C ARG A 1 -8.98 9.68 8.36
N ALA A 2 -10.12 9.01 8.57
CA ALA A 2 -10.40 8.27 9.79
C ALA A 2 -9.84 6.84 9.67
N ILE A 3 -9.25 6.32 10.74
CA ILE A 3 -8.86 4.91 10.87
C ILE A 3 -10.07 4.16 11.39
N VAL A 4 -10.54 3.18 10.63
CA VAL A 4 -11.85 2.53 10.84
C VAL A 4 -11.70 1.08 11.28
N ASP A 5 -10.71 0.35 10.76
CA ASP A 5 -10.43 -1.05 11.06
C ASP A 5 -8.96 -1.38 10.74
N LEU A 6 -8.19 -1.87 11.70
CA LEU A 6 -6.76 -2.19 11.52
C LEU A 6 -6.53 -3.66 11.13
N THR A 7 -7.56 -4.49 11.16
CA THR A 7 -7.44 -5.93 10.95
C THR A 7 -6.95 -6.22 9.54
N GLY A 8 -5.89 -7.02 9.40
CA GLY A 8 -5.32 -7.41 8.10
C GLY A 8 -4.50 -6.33 7.39
N ALA A 9 -4.19 -5.19 8.04
CA ALA A 9 -3.33 -4.16 7.46
C ALA A 9 -1.90 -4.67 7.20
N GLY A 10 -1.37 -5.47 8.13
CA GLY A 10 -0.06 -6.13 7.98
C GLY A 10 -0.05 -7.15 6.83
N ASP A 11 -1.07 -8.01 6.75
CA ASP A 11 -1.22 -8.99 5.68
C ASP A 11 -1.36 -8.32 4.31
N THR A 12 -2.13 -7.23 4.26
CA THR A 12 -2.29 -6.42 3.05
C THR A 12 -0.99 -5.76 2.63
N PHE A 13 -0.23 -5.23 3.60
CA PHE A 13 1.10 -4.66 3.33
C PHE A 13 2.03 -5.72 2.76
N ILE A 14 2.21 -6.86 3.44
CA ILE A 14 3.19 -7.86 3.04
C ILE A 14 2.78 -8.57 1.75
N GLY A 15 1.48 -8.82 1.53
CA GLY A 15 0.98 -9.39 0.28
C GLY A 15 1.23 -8.47 -0.91
N ALA A 16 0.97 -7.17 -0.77
CA ALA A 16 1.24 -6.20 -1.82
C ALA A 16 2.74 -5.95 -2.04
N PHE A 17 3.55 -5.96 -0.97
CA PHE A 17 5.01 -5.92 -1.07
C PHE A 17 5.54 -7.11 -1.88
N LEU A 18 5.18 -8.34 -1.49
CA LEU A 18 5.66 -9.55 -2.12
C LEU A 18 5.23 -9.63 -3.59
N ALA A 19 4.01 -9.17 -3.91
CA ALA A 19 3.50 -9.14 -5.29
C ALA A 19 4.34 -8.26 -6.23
N GLU A 20 5.02 -7.23 -5.72
CA GLU A 20 5.94 -6.40 -6.51
C GLU A 20 7.37 -6.94 -6.44
N TYR A 21 7.78 -7.47 -5.29
CA TYR A 21 9.13 -8.00 -5.09
C TYR A 21 9.41 -9.20 -6.01
N ILE A 22 8.45 -10.12 -6.18
CA ILE A 22 8.59 -11.25 -7.11
C ILE A 22 8.67 -10.81 -8.58
N LYS A 23 8.31 -9.56 -8.90
CA LYS A 23 8.47 -8.96 -10.24
C LYS A 23 9.83 -8.25 -10.41
N GLY A 24 10.73 -8.38 -9.44
CA GLY A 24 12.06 -7.75 -9.46
C GLY A 24 12.04 -6.25 -9.20
N LYS A 25 10.99 -5.73 -8.55
CA LYS A 25 10.95 -4.32 -8.15
C LYS A 25 11.82 -4.08 -6.91
N GLU A 26 12.36 -2.87 -6.80
CA GLU A 26 13.20 -2.52 -5.67
C GLU A 26 12.40 -2.50 -4.34
N PRO A 27 13.06 -2.75 -3.19
CA PRO A 27 12.38 -2.83 -1.89
C PRO A 27 11.61 -1.56 -1.52
N LEU A 28 12.10 -0.37 -1.88
CA LEU A 28 11.44 0.89 -1.57
C LEU A 28 10.09 0.99 -2.29
N TRP A 29 10.06 0.74 -3.60
CA TRP A 29 8.82 0.66 -4.37
C TRP A 29 7.84 -0.37 -3.78
N CYS A 30 8.35 -1.57 -3.45
CA CYS A 30 7.53 -2.62 -2.86
C CYS A 30 6.89 -2.17 -1.55
N ALA A 31 7.65 -1.47 -0.69
CA ALA A 31 7.15 -0.90 0.56
C ALA A 31 6.10 0.20 0.31
N CYS A 32 6.29 1.05 -0.70
CA CYS A 32 5.31 2.07 -1.07
C CYS A 32 3.99 1.47 -1.56
N VAL A 33 4.04 0.39 -2.35
CA VAL A 33 2.84 -0.34 -2.79
C VAL A 33 2.15 -1.03 -1.62
N GLY A 34 2.91 -1.65 -0.71
CA GLY A 34 2.39 -2.22 0.53
C GLY A 34 1.67 -1.19 1.40
N ALA A 35 2.32 -0.05 1.66
CA ALA A 35 1.76 1.03 2.45
C ALA A 35 0.51 1.64 1.80
N ALA A 36 0.52 1.82 0.47
CA ALA A 36 -0.63 2.29 -0.27
C ALA A 36 -1.82 1.32 -0.15
N ALA A 37 -1.60 0.01 -0.31
CA ALA A 37 -2.65 -1.00 -0.17
C ALA A 37 -3.23 -1.05 1.25
N ALA A 38 -2.38 -1.08 2.28
CA ALA A 38 -2.81 -1.09 3.68
C ALA A 38 -3.56 0.20 4.05
N SER A 39 -3.15 1.35 3.51
CA SER A 39 -3.81 2.63 3.78
C SER A 39 -5.27 2.65 3.31
N PHE A 40 -5.60 1.94 2.23
CA PHE A 40 -6.98 1.85 1.74
C PHE A 40 -7.84 0.95 2.64
N LEU A 41 -7.28 -0.14 3.15
CA LEU A 41 -7.98 -1.06 4.04
C LEU A 41 -8.46 -0.35 5.32
N ILE A 42 -7.59 0.45 5.93
CA ILE A 42 -7.89 1.11 7.22
C ILE A 42 -8.92 2.25 7.11
N GLU A 43 -9.29 2.67 5.90
CA GLU A 43 -10.22 3.79 5.67
C GLU A 43 -11.69 3.38 5.75
N ARG A 44 -12.04 2.09 5.73
CA ARG A 44 -13.43 1.59 5.81
C ARG A 44 -13.48 0.24 6.53
N VAL A 45 -14.59 -0.05 7.22
CA VAL A 45 -14.78 -1.35 7.91
C VAL A 45 -14.75 -2.51 6.92
N GLY A 46 -13.85 -3.48 7.16
CA GLY A 46 -13.76 -4.74 6.42
C GLY A 46 -13.37 -4.60 4.94
N PRO A 47 -13.72 -5.56 4.06
CA PRO A 47 -13.25 -5.62 2.67
C PRO A 47 -13.74 -4.46 1.78
N ARG A 48 -14.62 -3.59 2.28
CA ARG A 48 -15.06 -2.37 1.58
C ARG A 48 -13.97 -1.30 1.47
N GLY A 49 -12.86 -1.46 2.21
CA GLY A 49 -11.68 -0.59 2.11
C GLY A 49 -10.80 -0.88 0.89
N PHE A 50 -10.87 -2.07 0.30
CA PHE A 50 -10.02 -2.41 -0.85
C PHE A 50 -10.35 -1.55 -2.07
N ARG A 51 -9.29 -1.15 -2.78
CA ARG A 51 -9.38 -0.48 -4.08
C ARG A 51 -8.65 -1.25 -5.15
N GLY A 52 -8.99 -0.98 -6.40
CA GLY A 52 -8.35 -1.61 -7.55
C GLY A 52 -6.86 -1.26 -7.65
N ARG A 53 -6.11 -2.11 -8.36
CA ARG A 53 -4.65 -1.96 -8.57
C ARG A 53 -4.23 -0.56 -9.03
N ARG A 54 -5.01 0.08 -9.90
CA ARG A 54 -4.72 1.45 -10.40
C ARG A 54 -4.70 2.49 -9.27
N ASP A 55 -5.63 2.40 -8.33
CA ASP A 55 -5.70 3.34 -7.21
C ASP A 55 -4.57 3.12 -6.20
N VAL A 56 -4.21 1.85 -5.97
CA VAL A 56 -3.06 1.47 -5.16
C VAL A 56 -1.77 2.03 -5.77
N TYR A 57 -1.55 1.83 -7.06
CA TYR A 57 -0.35 2.35 -7.73
C TYR A 57 -0.29 3.87 -7.78
N ARG A 58 -1.42 4.56 -8.02
CA ARG A 58 -1.45 6.03 -7.96
C ARG A 58 -0.95 6.54 -6.61
N ARG A 59 -1.46 5.97 -5.51
CA ARG A 59 -1.00 6.32 -4.17
C ARG A 59 0.45 5.90 -3.91
N ALA A 60 0.86 4.73 -4.41
CA ALA A 60 2.22 4.25 -4.23
C ALA A 60 3.23 5.20 -4.89
N VAL A 61 2.92 5.75 -6.06
CA VAL A 61 3.73 6.81 -6.72
C VAL A 61 3.84 8.03 -5.81
N ASP A 62 2.73 8.55 -5.29
CA ASP A 62 2.76 9.72 -4.39
C ASP A 62 3.61 9.48 -3.14
N VAL A 63 3.60 8.27 -2.60
CA VAL A 63 4.40 7.87 -1.42
C VAL A 63 5.87 7.70 -1.79
N TYR A 64 6.14 7.08 -2.93
CA TYR A 64 7.48 6.79 -3.43
C TYR A 64 8.23 8.07 -3.78
N GLU A 65 7.60 9.01 -4.48
CA GLU A 65 8.19 10.33 -4.79
C GLU A 65 8.54 11.09 -3.51
N LYS A 66 7.66 11.07 -2.50
CA LYS A 66 7.94 11.68 -1.19
C LYS A 66 9.09 11.00 -0.45
N ALA A 67 9.18 9.67 -0.54
CA ALA A 67 10.25 8.91 0.09
C ALA A 67 11.62 9.23 -0.54
N LEU A 68 11.66 9.42 -1.86
CA LEU A 68 12.89 9.83 -2.57
C LEU A 68 13.34 11.27 -2.25
N ILE A 69 12.43 12.15 -1.87
CA ILE A 69 12.75 13.54 -1.50
C ILE A 69 13.27 13.63 -0.05
N LEU A 70 12.84 12.70 0.81
CA LEU A 70 13.15 12.70 2.25
C LEU A 70 14.33 11.80 2.64
N GLY A 71 14.78 10.93 1.74
CA GLY A 71 15.92 10.02 1.92
C GLY A 71 17.17 10.50 1.20
#